data_AF-A0A0F9FKI3-F1
#
_entry.id   AF-A0A0F9FKI3-F1
#
_cell.length_a   1.000
_cell.length_b   1.000
_cell.length_c   1.000
_cell.angle_alpha   90.00
_cell.angle_beta   90.00
_cell.angle_gamma   90.00
#
_symmetry.space_group_name_H-M   'P 1'
#
loop_
_entity.id
_entity.type
_entity.pdbx_description
1 polymer ?
#
loop_
_entity_poly.entity_id
_entity_poly.type
_entity_poly.pdbx_seq_one_letter_code
_entity_poly.pdbx_strand_id
1 'polypeptide(L)'
;YGKRSRVVKKTRKRKGSIVAQEGDPYLIIPFRHGVPGSISYSPIPQLLYKAIRQMIKNDEMKLSNIARGKKQSPNYEGELIPRKKYNWGSRLMGSGLDKLEGMVAMDVSTRKSIRTEYVTFRIISINSPAHKWIQKSRPGLHLTKHVVNNTKEIVEDIIGSGLKEDLGLA
;
A
#
# COMPACT_ATOMS: atom_id res chain seq x y z
N TYR A 1 -14.38 -3.78 -1.06
CA TYR A 1 -15.46 -3.34 -0.14
C TYR A 1 -16.01 -4.58 0.54
N GLY A 2 -15.43 -4.97 1.68
CA GLY A 2 -15.79 -6.18 2.43
C GLY A 2 -16.79 -5.87 3.53
N LYS A 3 -17.86 -6.66 3.58
CA LYS A 3 -18.96 -6.61 4.54
C LYS A 3 -18.45 -6.95 5.95
N ARG A 4 -17.93 -5.94 6.68
CA ARG A 4 -17.78 -5.90 8.16
C ARG A 4 -17.31 -4.52 8.71
N SER A 5 -17.18 -3.50 7.87
CA SER A 5 -17.06 -2.11 8.31
C SER A 5 -18.46 -1.51 8.44
N ARG A 6 -18.88 -1.18 9.67
CA ARG A 6 -20.12 -0.47 10.08
C ARG A 6 -21.04 -0.09 8.92
N VAL A 7 -22.16 -0.81 8.80
CA VAL A 7 -23.18 -0.58 7.77
C VAL A 7 -23.74 0.84 7.95
N VAL A 8 -23.25 1.77 7.16
CA VAL A 8 -23.75 3.15 7.09
C VAL A 8 -25.14 3.12 6.45
N LYS A 9 -26.18 3.20 7.29
CA LYS A 9 -27.56 3.44 6.83
C LYS A 9 -27.66 4.87 6.28
N LYS A 10 -28.17 5.01 5.06
CA LYS A 10 -28.36 6.30 4.36
C LYS A 10 -29.37 7.17 5.09
N THR A 11 -28.99 8.40 5.46
CA THR A 11 -29.96 9.46 5.76
C THR A 11 -29.46 10.83 5.30
N ARG A 12 -30.35 11.53 4.58
CA ARG A 12 -30.37 12.87 3.95
C ARG A 12 -29.06 13.51 3.41
N LYS A 13 -29.10 13.75 2.10
CA LYS A 13 -28.04 14.22 1.20
C LYS A 13 -27.75 15.72 1.35
N ARG A 14 -26.56 16.10 1.83
CA ARG A 14 -25.85 17.27 1.28
C ARG A 14 -25.14 16.81 0.00
N LYS A 15 -25.26 17.58 -1.09
CA LYS A 15 -24.78 17.19 -2.42
C LYS A 15 -23.24 17.13 -2.41
N GLY A 16 -22.65 15.95 -2.65
CA GLY A 16 -21.25 15.83 -3.06
C GLY A 16 -20.18 15.49 -1.99
N SER A 17 -20.42 15.65 -0.69
CA SER A 17 -19.48 15.20 0.34
C SER A 17 -19.64 13.72 0.67
N ILE A 18 -18.53 13.01 0.94
CA ILE A 18 -18.62 11.66 1.50
C ILE A 18 -18.89 11.85 3.00
N VAL A 19 -20.12 11.52 3.38
CA VAL A 19 -20.66 11.81 4.71
C VAL A 19 -20.78 10.51 5.49
N ALA A 20 -20.30 10.51 6.73
CA ALA A 20 -20.44 9.39 7.66
C ALA A 20 -21.92 9.18 8.01
N GLN A 21 -22.25 8.10 8.71
CA GLN A 21 -23.63 7.78 9.09
C GLN A 21 -24.35 8.91 9.86
N GLU A 22 -23.60 9.79 10.49
CA GLU A 22 -24.08 10.88 11.34
C GLU A 22 -24.13 12.26 10.67
N GLY A 23 -23.79 12.38 9.37
CA GLY A 23 -23.79 13.70 8.71
C GLY A 23 -22.40 14.35 8.61
N ASP A 24 -21.40 13.77 9.26
CA ASP A 24 -20.06 14.35 9.32
C ASP A 24 -19.22 14.09 8.07
N PRO A 25 -18.54 15.11 7.54
CA PRO A 25 -17.62 14.94 6.43
C PRO A 25 -16.43 14.07 6.84
N TYR A 26 -15.95 13.24 5.90
CA TYR A 26 -14.73 12.47 6.08
C TYR A 26 -13.87 12.41 4.83
N LEU A 27 -12.58 12.13 5.05
CA LEU A 27 -11.55 11.92 4.04
C LEU A 27 -10.99 10.51 4.17
N ILE A 28 -10.86 9.82 3.03
CA ILE A 28 -10.16 8.54 2.94
C ILE A 28 -8.74 8.81 2.46
N ILE A 29 -7.75 8.52 3.30
CA ILE A 29 -6.33 8.69 2.97
C ILE A 29 -5.68 7.32 2.72
N PRO A 30 -5.08 7.11 1.53
CA PRO A 30 -4.25 5.94 1.28
C PRO A 30 -2.86 6.12 1.91
N PHE A 31 -2.40 5.09 2.63
CA PHE A 31 -1.03 5.00 3.14
C PHE A 31 -0.33 3.83 2.47
N ARG A 32 0.79 4.13 1.81
CA ARG A 32 1.65 3.14 1.17
C ARG A 32 2.65 2.59 2.18
N HIS A 33 2.86 1.29 2.12
CA HIS A 33 3.84 0.58 2.94
C HIS A 33 4.95 0.03 2.07
N GLY A 34 6.17 0.13 2.56
CA GLY A 34 7.35 -0.41 1.91
C GLY A 34 7.43 -1.91 2.11
N VAL A 35 8.10 -2.60 1.20
CA VAL A 35 8.61 -3.94 1.49
C VAL A 35 9.82 -3.83 2.44
N PRO A 36 10.19 -4.92 3.12
CA PRO A 36 11.44 -4.95 3.89
C PRO A 36 12.63 -4.49 3.04
N GLY A 37 13.46 -3.60 3.60
CA GLY A 37 14.55 -2.93 2.88
C GLY A 37 14.16 -1.65 2.12
N SER A 38 12.87 -1.30 2.06
CA SER A 38 12.41 -0.04 1.46
C SER A 38 12.79 1.17 2.31
N ILE A 39 13.19 2.25 1.63
CA ILE A 39 13.61 3.51 2.25
C ILE A 39 12.49 4.57 2.17
N SER A 40 11.75 4.60 1.06
CA SER A 40 10.76 5.65 0.77
C SER A 40 9.49 5.55 1.63
N TYR A 41 9.15 4.34 2.06
CA TYR A 41 7.94 4.07 2.82
C TYR A 41 8.27 3.28 4.08
N SER A 42 7.45 3.42 5.12
CA SER A 42 7.60 2.61 6.33
C SER A 42 7.50 1.14 5.95
N PRO A 43 8.54 0.33 6.20
CA PRO A 43 8.57 -1.05 5.75
C PRO A 43 7.61 -1.91 6.58
N ILE A 44 6.94 -2.84 5.92
CA ILE A 44 6.21 -3.93 6.57
C ILE A 44 7.23 -4.80 7.32
N PRO A 45 6.94 -5.27 8.55
CA PRO A 45 7.81 -6.21 9.26
C PRO A 45 8.11 -7.45 8.43
N GLN A 46 9.36 -7.93 8.46
CA GLN A 46 9.83 -9.04 7.63
C GLN A 46 8.96 -10.30 7.74
N LEU A 47 8.59 -10.69 8.97
CA LEU A 47 7.76 -11.87 9.22
C LEU A 47 6.37 -11.72 8.58
N LEU A 48 5.75 -10.56 8.75
CA LEU A 48 4.43 -10.29 8.18
C LEU A 48 4.48 -10.24 6.64
N TYR A 49 5.54 -9.63 6.08
CA TYR A 49 5.73 -9.61 4.63
C TYR A 49 5.86 -11.02 4.05
N LYS A 50 6.65 -11.90 4.68
CA LYS A 50 6.78 -13.31 4.29
C LYS A 50 5.42 -14.04 4.36
N ALA A 51 4.67 -13.85 5.46
CA ALA A 51 3.35 -14.45 5.62
C ALA A 51 2.38 -13.99 4.52
N ILE A 52 2.31 -12.70 4.23
CA ILE A 52 1.45 -12.16 3.14
C ILE A 52 1.84 -12.78 1.79
N ARG A 53 3.14 -12.88 1.48
CA ARG A 53 3.61 -13.50 0.24
C ARG A 53 3.21 -14.96 0.14
N GLN A 54 3.24 -15.69 1.26
CA GLN A 54 2.80 -17.07 1.31
C GLN A 54 1.27 -17.19 1.12
N MET A 55 0.48 -16.34 1.77
CA MET A 55 -0.98 -16.29 1.57
C MET A 55 -1.36 -15.98 0.12
N ILE A 56 -0.63 -15.08 -0.55
CA ILE A 56 -0.83 -14.78 -1.97
C ILE A 56 -0.50 -16.01 -2.82
N LYS A 57 0.62 -16.70 -2.52
CA LYS A 57 1.04 -17.91 -3.24
C LYS A 57 0.02 -19.05 -3.08
N ASN A 58 -0.61 -19.15 -1.92
CA ASN A 58 -1.61 -20.16 -1.59
C ASN A 58 -3.05 -19.78 -2.04
N ASP A 59 -3.24 -18.64 -2.72
CA ASP A 59 -4.56 -18.08 -3.08
C ASP A 59 -5.50 -17.77 -1.89
N GLU A 60 -4.97 -17.75 -0.66
CA GLU A 60 -5.69 -17.31 0.54
C GLU A 60 -5.92 -15.79 0.54
N MET A 61 -5.01 -15.04 -0.10
CA MET A 61 -5.11 -13.59 -0.26
C MET A 61 -5.13 -13.19 -1.74
N LYS A 62 -6.30 -12.76 -2.22
CA LYS A 62 -6.48 -12.27 -3.60
C LYS A 62 -5.89 -10.88 -3.77
N LEU A 63 -5.11 -10.68 -4.82
CA LEU A 63 -4.57 -9.37 -5.17
C LEU A 63 -5.67 -8.43 -5.69
N SER A 64 -5.54 -7.15 -5.36
CA SER A 64 -6.34 -6.08 -5.96
C SER A 64 -5.71 -5.60 -7.25
N ASN A 65 -6.49 -5.11 -8.20
CA ASN A 65 -5.98 -4.53 -9.44
C ASN A 65 -6.81 -3.33 -9.91
N ILE A 66 -6.22 -2.52 -10.78
CA ILE A 66 -6.93 -1.42 -11.45
C ILE A 66 -7.73 -2.05 -12.60
N ALA A 67 -9.05 -1.97 -12.51
CA ALA A 67 -9.91 -2.50 -13.55
C ALA A 67 -9.82 -1.64 -14.83
N ARG A 68 -10.06 -2.26 -15.99
CA ARG A 68 -10.05 -1.54 -17.26
C ARG A 68 -11.18 -0.50 -17.33
N GLY A 69 -10.87 0.63 -17.94
CA GLY A 69 -11.80 1.74 -18.15
C GLY A 69 -11.93 2.69 -16.96
N LYS A 70 -12.73 3.74 -17.16
CA LYS A 70 -13.04 4.75 -16.14
C LYS A 70 -14.54 4.72 -15.84
N LYS A 71 -14.92 5.10 -14.62
CA LYS A 71 -16.31 5.34 -14.22
C LYS A 71 -16.50 6.85 -14.10
N GLN A 72 -17.56 7.39 -14.70
CA GLN A 72 -17.96 8.77 -14.45
C GLN A 72 -18.56 8.87 -13.05
N SER A 73 -18.10 9.80 -12.25
CA SER A 73 -18.63 10.04 -10.90
C SER A 73 -18.60 11.53 -10.58
N PRO A 74 -19.67 12.08 -9.99
CA PRO A 74 -19.71 13.49 -9.69
C PRO A 74 -18.58 13.89 -8.74
N ASN A 75 -17.96 15.03 -8.98
CA ASN A 75 -17.11 15.73 -8.01
C ASN A 75 -17.99 16.46 -6.97
N TYR A 76 -17.36 17.27 -6.11
CA TYR A 76 -18.08 18.06 -5.10
C TYR A 76 -19.07 19.06 -5.73
N GLU A 77 -18.70 19.67 -6.86
CA GLU A 77 -19.52 20.62 -7.62
C GLU A 77 -20.62 19.94 -8.45
N GLY A 78 -20.65 18.61 -8.49
CA GLY A 78 -21.63 17.82 -9.23
C GLY A 78 -21.24 17.51 -10.67
N GLU A 79 -20.08 17.99 -11.13
CA GLU A 79 -19.55 17.71 -12.46
C GLU A 79 -19.08 16.26 -12.56
N LEU A 80 -19.39 15.60 -13.66
CA LEU A 80 -18.98 14.22 -13.89
C LEU A 80 -17.50 14.15 -14.25
N ILE A 81 -16.69 13.63 -13.34
CA ILE A 81 -15.27 13.41 -13.58
C ILE A 81 -14.97 11.92 -13.80
N PRO A 82 -14.05 11.59 -14.71
CA PRO A 82 -13.68 10.21 -14.97
C PRO A 82 -12.75 9.68 -13.87
N ARG A 83 -13.19 8.66 -13.13
CA ARG A 83 -12.41 8.01 -12.06
C ARG A 83 -11.99 6.59 -12.43
N LYS A 84 -10.86 6.13 -11.90
CA LYS A 84 -10.40 4.74 -12.08
C LYS A 84 -11.36 3.75 -11.41
N LYS A 85 -11.56 2.59 -12.03
CA LYS A 85 -12.25 1.45 -11.43
C LYS A 85 -11.21 0.54 -10.75
N TYR A 86 -11.58 -0.07 -9.64
CA TYR A 86 -10.69 -0.93 -8.86
C TYR A 86 -11.40 -2.25 -8.56
N ASN A 87 -10.73 -3.35 -8.86
CA ASN A 87 -11.11 -4.69 -8.41
C ASN A 87 -10.40 -4.94 -7.09
N TRP A 88 -11.13 -4.83 -5.99
CA TRP A 88 -10.58 -5.05 -4.66
C TRP A 88 -10.56 -6.54 -4.35
N GLY A 89 -9.37 -7.08 -4.11
CA GLY A 89 -9.14 -8.42 -3.59
C GLY A 89 -9.28 -8.50 -2.07
N SER A 90 -8.53 -9.41 -1.47
CA SER A 90 -8.53 -9.67 -0.03
C SER A 90 -7.88 -8.53 0.75
N ARG A 91 -8.24 -8.45 2.03
CA ARG A 91 -7.63 -7.55 3.01
C ARG A 91 -6.98 -8.37 4.10
N LEU A 92 -5.80 -7.95 4.53
CA LEU A 92 -5.14 -8.50 5.70
C LEU A 92 -5.99 -8.17 6.94
N MET A 93 -6.33 -9.19 7.72
CA MET A 93 -7.07 -9.07 8.97
C MET A 93 -6.31 -9.78 10.09
N GLY A 94 -6.48 -9.30 11.32
CA GLY A 94 -5.89 -9.94 12.50
C GLY A 94 -4.37 -9.84 12.56
N SER A 95 -3.80 -8.77 12.00
CA SER A 95 -2.34 -8.59 11.96
C SER A 95 -1.71 -8.30 13.33
N GLY A 96 -2.52 -7.95 14.33
CA GLY A 96 -2.07 -7.42 15.63
C GLY A 96 -1.43 -6.04 15.55
N LEU A 97 -1.32 -5.47 14.34
CA LEU A 97 -0.68 -4.19 14.07
C LEU A 97 -1.72 -3.22 13.49
N ASP A 98 -2.27 -2.35 14.34
CA ASP A 98 -3.33 -1.39 14.00
C ASP A 98 -3.04 -0.59 12.71
N LYS A 99 -1.77 -0.27 12.45
CA LYS A 99 -1.35 0.49 11.25
C LYS A 99 -1.42 -0.30 9.95
N LEU A 100 -1.39 -1.63 10.01
CA LEU A 100 -1.39 -2.55 8.88
C LEU A 100 -2.71 -3.33 8.74
N GLU A 101 -3.64 -3.11 9.66
CA GLU A 101 -4.95 -3.75 9.61
C GLU A 101 -5.75 -3.29 8.38
N GLY A 102 -6.43 -4.23 7.73
CA GLY A 102 -7.17 -3.98 6.50
C GLY A 102 -6.28 -3.68 5.29
N MET A 103 -4.96 -3.94 5.38
CA MET A 103 -4.03 -3.73 4.27
C MET A 103 -4.41 -4.54 3.05
N VAL A 104 -4.26 -3.92 1.89
CA VAL A 104 -4.52 -4.51 0.58
C VAL A 104 -3.19 -4.69 -0.14
N ALA A 105 -3.00 -5.85 -0.76
CA ALA A 105 -1.96 -6.08 -1.73
C ALA A 105 -2.50 -5.77 -3.14
N MET A 106 -1.84 -4.86 -3.83
CA MET A 106 -2.22 -4.34 -5.14
C MET A 106 -1.23 -4.85 -6.19
N ASP A 107 -1.75 -5.53 -7.20
CA ASP A 107 -0.99 -5.85 -8.40
C ASP A 107 -0.77 -4.57 -9.22
N VAL A 108 0.50 -4.19 -9.34
CA VAL A 108 0.97 -3.07 -10.16
C VAL A 108 1.96 -3.55 -11.21
N SER A 109 1.87 -4.84 -11.57
CA SER A 109 2.72 -5.45 -12.57
C SER A 109 2.54 -4.77 -13.92
N THR A 110 3.66 -4.58 -14.61
CA THR A 110 3.73 -4.08 -15.98
C THR A 110 4.35 -5.16 -16.85
N ARG A 111 4.31 -4.98 -18.19
CA ARG A 111 5.00 -5.90 -19.13
C ARG A 111 6.48 -6.10 -18.80
N LYS A 112 7.12 -5.12 -18.15
CA LYS A 112 8.56 -5.14 -17.84
C LYS A 112 8.86 -5.64 -16.42
N SER A 113 7.90 -5.67 -15.52
CA SER A 113 8.17 -6.01 -14.12
C SER A 113 6.93 -6.48 -13.39
N ILE A 114 7.05 -7.60 -12.68
CA ILE A 114 6.03 -8.09 -11.76
C ILE A 114 6.24 -7.41 -10.41
N ARG A 115 5.25 -6.66 -9.92
CA ARG A 115 5.37 -5.86 -8.70
C ARG A 115 4.05 -5.82 -7.93
N THR A 116 4.18 -5.81 -6.61
CA THR A 116 3.04 -5.70 -5.69
C THR A 116 3.26 -4.49 -4.79
N GLU A 117 2.26 -3.62 -4.71
CA GLU A 117 2.22 -2.50 -3.77
C GLU A 117 1.31 -2.82 -2.59
N TYR A 118 1.68 -2.36 -1.40
CA TYR A 118 0.92 -2.61 -0.18
C TYR A 118 0.34 -1.30 0.34
N VAL A 119 -0.98 -1.26 0.50
CA VAL A 119 -1.71 -0.01 0.82
C VAL A 119 -2.76 -0.27 1.89
N THR A 120 -2.80 0.61 2.90
CA THR A 120 -3.90 0.69 3.87
C THR A 120 -4.70 1.97 3.63
N PHE A 121 -5.98 1.98 4.01
CA PHE A 121 -6.82 3.16 3.93
C PHE A 121 -7.22 3.59 5.33
N ARG A 122 -6.99 4.86 5.66
CA ARG A 122 -7.47 5.45 6.91
C ARG A 122 -8.59 6.42 6.61
N ILE A 123 -9.57 6.46 7.50
CA ILE A 123 -10.68 7.41 7.43
C ILE A 123 -10.45 8.47 8.50
N ILE A 124 -10.47 9.73 8.08
CA ILE A 124 -10.40 10.89 8.97
C ILE A 124 -11.74 11.60 8.85
N SER A 125 -12.43 11.76 9.97
CA SER A 125 -13.62 12.62 10.09
C SER A 125 -13.29 13.85 10.94
N ILE A 126 -14.23 14.80 11.00
CA ILE A 126 -14.14 15.96 11.90
C ILE A 126 -13.91 15.57 13.38
N ASN A 127 -14.42 14.40 13.80
CA ASN A 127 -14.28 13.89 15.16
C ASN A 127 -13.00 13.05 15.37
N SER A 128 -12.14 12.95 14.36
CA SER A 128 -10.90 12.17 14.46
C SER A 128 -9.81 12.96 15.18
N PRO A 129 -9.19 12.40 16.25
CA PRO A 129 -8.20 13.14 17.02
C PRO A 129 -6.94 13.43 16.18
N ALA A 130 -6.39 14.65 16.33
CA ALA A 130 -5.31 15.21 15.51
C ALA A 130 -4.09 14.28 15.37
N HIS A 131 -3.68 13.65 16.48
CA HIS A 131 -2.51 12.77 16.52
C HIS A 131 -2.66 11.48 15.71
N LYS A 132 -3.86 11.11 15.25
CA LYS A 132 -4.07 9.90 14.43
C LYS A 132 -3.71 10.09 12.96
N TRP A 133 -3.66 11.34 12.49
CA TRP A 133 -3.41 11.66 11.08
C TRP A 133 -2.17 12.53 10.85
N ILE A 134 -1.64 13.19 11.88
CA ILE A 134 -0.35 13.86 11.81
C ILE A 134 0.77 12.80 11.76
N GLN A 135 1.53 12.77 10.68
CA GLN A 135 2.70 11.92 10.57
C GLN A 135 3.85 12.55 11.36
N LYS A 136 4.48 11.78 12.27
CA LYS A 136 5.69 12.22 12.97
C LYS A 136 6.81 12.52 11.95
N SER A 137 7.68 13.46 12.29
CA SER A 137 8.91 13.69 11.54
C SER A 137 9.69 12.38 11.41
N ARG A 138 10.17 12.10 10.20
CA ARG A 138 11.06 10.96 9.95
C ARG A 138 12.49 11.46 10.02
N PRO A 139 13.42 10.70 10.62
CA PRO A 139 14.83 11.03 10.54
C PRO A 139 15.30 11.04 9.09
N GLY A 140 16.39 11.74 8.81
CA GLY A 140 16.98 11.83 7.48
C GLY A 140 17.20 10.44 6.87
N LEU A 141 16.73 10.26 5.63
CA LEU A 141 16.91 9.03 4.88
C LEU A 141 18.36 9.00 4.41
N HIS A 142 19.24 8.28 5.10
CA HIS A 142 20.66 8.13 4.74
C HIS A 142 20.80 7.28 3.45
N LEU A 143 20.40 7.84 2.30
CA LEU A 143 20.26 7.13 1.02
C LEU A 143 21.56 6.44 0.62
N THR A 144 22.70 7.15 0.73
CA THR A 144 24.02 6.62 0.35
C THR A 144 24.37 5.37 1.15
N LYS A 145 24.15 5.39 2.47
CA LYS A 145 24.41 4.22 3.34
C LYS A 145 23.56 3.02 2.95
N HIS A 146 22.30 3.26 2.60
CA HIS A 146 21.41 2.17 2.15
C HIS A 146 21.79 1.61 0.78
N VAL A 147 22.22 2.44 -0.16
CA VAL A 147 22.72 1.97 -1.46
C VAL A 147 23.91 1.06 -1.22
N VAL A 148 24.92 1.53 -0.47
CA VAL A 148 26.11 0.73 -0.14
C VAL A 148 25.71 -0.60 0.50
N ASN A 149 24.87 -0.58 1.54
CA ASN A 149 24.49 -1.81 2.24
C ASN A 149 23.74 -2.82 1.34
N ASN A 150 22.92 -2.35 0.39
CA ASN A 150 22.14 -3.22 -0.49
C ASN A 150 22.93 -3.70 -1.70
N THR A 151 23.93 -2.94 -2.16
CA THR A 151 24.74 -3.31 -3.34
C THR A 151 26.03 -4.00 -2.99
N LYS A 152 26.51 -3.90 -1.74
CA LYS A 152 27.82 -4.42 -1.32
C LYS A 152 28.01 -5.89 -1.68
N GLU A 153 27.09 -6.77 -1.26
CA GLU A 153 27.19 -8.21 -1.52
C GLU A 153 27.19 -8.51 -3.02
N ILE A 154 26.35 -7.81 -3.80
CA ILE A 154 26.26 -8.00 -5.25
C ILE A 154 27.56 -7.57 -5.94
N VAL A 155 28.15 -6.44 -5.51
CA VAL A 155 29.41 -5.94 -6.07
C VAL A 155 30.57 -6.85 -5.70
N GLU A 156 30.63 -7.32 -4.45
CA GLU A 156 31.64 -8.29 -4.00
C GLU A 156 31.56 -9.60 -4.78
N ASP A 157 30.34 -10.09 -5.06
CA ASP A 157 30.13 -11.30 -5.85
C ASP A 157 30.58 -11.12 -7.31
N ILE A 158 30.23 -10.00 -7.95
CA ILE A 158 30.65 -9.68 -9.33
C ILE A 158 32.18 -9.56 -9.45
N ILE A 159 32.81 -8.87 -8.50
CA ILE A 159 34.28 -8.73 -8.48
C ILE A 159 34.93 -10.10 -8.24
N GLY A 160 34.39 -10.88 -7.29
CA GLY A 160 34.89 -12.22 -6.97
C GLY A 160 34.75 -13.20 -8.14
N SER A 161 33.64 -13.16 -8.87
CA SER A 161 33.43 -14.00 -10.06
C SER A 161 34.38 -13.61 -11.18
N GLY A 162 34.54 -12.30 -11.44
CA GLY A 162 35.45 -11.81 -12.49
C GLY A 162 36.91 -12.17 -12.21
N LEU A 163 37.36 -12.07 -10.96
CA LEU A 163 38.71 -12.46 -10.57
C LEU A 163 38.96 -13.98 -10.72
N LYS A 164 37.97 -14.82 -10.39
CA LYS A 164 38.11 -16.28 -10.57
C LYS A 164 38.23 -16.66 -12.04
N GLU A 165 37.49 -15.99 -12.90
CA GLU A 165 37.55 -16.21 -14.35
C GLU A 165 38.91 -15.78 -14.92
N ASP A 166 39.42 -14.61 -14.51
CA ASP A 166 40.73 -14.09 -14.93
C ASP A 166 41.90 -14.97 -14.46
N LEU A 167 41.79 -15.57 -13.26
CA LEU A 167 42.77 -16.49 -12.71
C LEU A 167 42.65 -17.93 -13.24
N GLY A 168 41.68 -18.23 -14.10
CA GLY A 168 41.46 -19.58 -14.65
C GLY A 168 41.01 -20.61 -13.59
N LEU A 169 40.38 -20.15 -12.51
CA LEU A 169 39.89 -20.96 -11.40
C LEU A 169 38.39 -21.29 -11.50
N ALA A 170 37.78 -21.00 -12.66
CA ALA A 170 36.36 -21.16 -12.94
C ALA A 170 36.01 -22.54 -13.51
#